data_AF-X1F668-F1
#
_entry.id   AF-X1F668-F1
#
_cell.length_a   1.000
_cell.length_b   1.000
_cell.length_c   1.000
_cell.angle_alpha   90.00
_cell.angle_beta   90.00
_cell.angle_gamma   90.00
#
_symmetry.space_group_name_H-M   'P 1'
#
loop_
_entity.id
_entity.type
_entity.pdbx_description
1 polymer ?
#
loop_
_entity_poly.entity_id
_entity_poly.type
_entity_poly.pdbx_seq_one_letter_code
_entity_poly.pdbx_strand_id
1 'polypeptide(L)' 'MFRILIKDLNLFGYHGVKENEKKDGQNFCFNIEILISKGSFLNDDDIDNTVNYSEVIKLIKRINSSERF' A
#
# COMPACT_ATOMS: atom_id res chain seq x y z
N MET A 1 8.65 3.65 -19.01
CA MET A 1 8.43 3.28 -17.60
C MET A 1 7.04 3.78 -17.24
N PHE A 2 6.22 2.91 -16.64
CA PHE A 2 4.92 3.28 -16.10
C PHE A 2 5.04 3.45 -14.59
N ARG A 3 4.16 4.28 -14.02
CA ARG A 3 4.13 4.54 -12.59
C ARG A 3 2.70 4.51 -12.10
N ILE A 4 2.49 3.83 -10.98
CA ILE A 4 1.23 3.90 -10.22
C ILE A 4 1.54 4.68 -8.95
N LEU A 5 0.72 5.69 -8.68
CA LEU A 5 0.84 6.54 -7.50
C LEU A 5 -0.41 6.36 -6.64
N ILE A 6 -0.21 5.93 -5.40
CA ILE A 6 -1.25 5.93 -4.37
C ILE A 6 -0.87 7.01 -3.38
N LYS A 7 -1.71 8.04 -3.27
CA LYS A 7 -1.47 9.20 -2.42
C LYS A 7 -2.45 9.23 -1.26
N ASP A 8 -1.99 9.74 -0.13
CA ASP A 8 -2.79 10.03 1.06
C ASP A 8 -3.62 8.83 1.55
N LEU A 9 -3.05 7.62 1.44
CA LEU A 9 -3.68 6.40 1.92
C LEU A 9 -3.64 6.39 3.44
N ASN A 10 -4.76 6.75 4.07
CA ASN A 10 -4.90 6.77 5.52
C ASN A 10 -5.39 5.42 6.04
N LEU A 11 -4.62 4.80 6.93
CA LEU A 11 -4.95 3.52 7.54
C LEU A 11 -4.71 3.56 9.05
N PHE A 12 -5.67 3.04 9.81
CA PHE A 12 -5.53 2.92 11.26
C PHE A 12 -4.68 1.70 11.63
N GLY A 13 -3.68 1.90 12.47
CA GLY A 13 -2.74 0.87 12.91
C GLY A 13 -2.32 1.05 14.37
N TYR A 14 -1.63 0.06 14.92
CA TYR A 14 -1.23 -0.01 16.33
C TYR A 14 0.29 -0.05 16.47
N HIS A 15 0.97 0.74 15.64
CA HIS A 15 2.42 0.86 15.65
C HIS A 15 2.82 2.01 16.56
N GLY A 16 3.96 1.87 17.23
CA GLY A 16 4.54 2.96 18.01
C GLY A 16 5.47 2.45 19.09
N VAL A 17 6.41 3.29 19.51
CA VAL A 17 7.41 2.88 20.51
C VAL A 17 6.78 2.77 21.90
N LYS A 18 5.76 3.59 22.18
CA LYS A 18 5.14 3.66 23.50
C LYS A 18 3.96 2.69 23.60
N GLU A 19 3.76 2.14 24.80
CA GLU A 19 2.65 1.22 25.09
C GLU A 19 1.27 1.82 24.79
N ASN A 20 1.09 3.14 24.97
CA ASN A 20 -0.15 3.82 24.63
C ASN A 20 -0.40 3.86 23.10
N GLU A 21 0.64 4.03 22.28
CA GLU A 21 0.51 4.00 20.82
C GLU A 21 0.10 2.60 20.33
N LYS A 22 0.67 1.55 20.94
CA LYS A 22 0.31 0.15 20.63
C LYS A 22 -1.08 -0.24 21.12
N LYS A 23 -1.58 0.41 22.18
CA LYS A 23 -2.90 0.14 22.76
C LYS A 23 -4.01 0.92 22.06
N ASP A 24 -3.83 2.22 21.93
CA ASP A 24 -4.88 3.13 21.45
C ASP A 24 -4.86 3.25 19.92
N GLY A 25 -3.70 3.05 19.30
CA GLY A 25 -3.53 3.13 17.85
C GLY A 25 -3.61 4.56 17.31
N GLN A 26 -3.31 4.72 16.03
CA GLN A 26 -3.39 6.00 15.32
C GLN A 26 -3.55 5.81 13.82
N ASN A 27 -3.89 6.90 13.11
CA ASN A 27 -3.91 6.93 11.65
C ASN A 27 -2.48 7.11 11.11
N PHE A 28 -2.12 6.28 10.14
CA PHE A 28 -0.89 6.37 9.38
C PHE A 28 -1.21 6.73 7.93
N CYS A 29 -0.49 7.71 7.38
CA CYS A 29 -0.62 8.13 6.00
C CYS A 29 0.50 7.53 5.16
N PHE A 30 0.14 6.82 4.10
CA PHE A 30 1.06 6.17 3.18
C PHE A 30 1.00 6.86 1.80
N ASN A 31 2.17 7.20 1.27
CA ASN A 31 2.36 7.59 -0.12
C ASN A 31 3.22 6.51 -0.79
N ILE A 32 2.69 5.89 -1.85
CA ILE A 32 3.30 4.72 -2.50
C ILE A 32 3.51 5.04 -3.97
N GLU A 33 4.73 4.83 -4.43
CA GLU A 33 5.11 4.90 -5.84
C GLU A 33 5.56 3.51 -6.31
N ILE A 34 4.88 2.98 -7.33
CA ILE A 34 5.21 1.70 -7.94
C ILE A 34 5.74 1.97 -9.34
N LEU A 35 7.02 1.66 -9.55
CA LEU A 35 7.67 1.79 -10.85
C LEU A 35 7.58 0.47 -11.61
N ILE A 36 7.04 0.54 -12.83
CA ILE A 36 6.81 -0.61 -13.69
C ILE A 36 7.66 -0.42 -14.97
N SER A 37 8.61 -1.32 -15.21
CA SER A 37 9.47 -1.32 -16.40
C SER A 37 8.66 -1.68 -17.64
N LYS A 38 8.80 -0.96 -18.76
CA LYS A 38 8.06 -1.29 -20.00
C LYS A 38 8.50 -2.67 -20.53
N GLY A 39 7.78 -3.73 -20.18
CA GLY A 39 7.86 -5.05 -20.80
C GLY A 39 6.44 -5.59 -20.94
N SER A 40 6.04 -6.01 -22.13
CA SER A 40 4.77 -6.68 -22.50
C SER A 40 3.40 -6.00 -22.23
N PHE A 41 3.20 -5.17 -21.20
CA PHE A 41 1.84 -4.70 -20.81
C PHE A 41 1.22 -3.61 -21.70
N LEU A 42 1.95 -3.13 -22.69
CA LEU A 42 1.47 -2.09 -23.60
C LEU A 42 0.72 -2.63 -24.82
N ASN A 43 0.87 -3.93 -25.10
CA ASN A 43 0.31 -4.56 -26.29
C ASN A 43 -0.95 -5.37 -25.99
N ASP A 44 -1.30 -5.53 -24.71
CA ASP A 44 -2.51 -6.20 -24.25
C ASP A 44 -3.25 -5.25 -23.32
N ASP A 45 -4.52 -4.96 -23.64
CA ASP A 45 -5.42 -4.08 -22.87
C ASP A 45 -6.01 -4.84 -21.64
N ASP A 46 -5.21 -5.75 -21.08
CA ASP A 46 -5.60 -6.66 -20.01
C ASP A 46 -5.09 -6.16 -18.66
N ILE A 47 -6.01 -6.04 -17.69
CA ILE A 47 -5.71 -5.58 -16.34
C ILE A 47 -4.81 -6.56 -15.59
N ASP A 48 -4.76 -7.82 -16.01
CA ASP A 48 -3.86 -8.86 -15.47
C ASP A 48 -2.39 -8.66 -15.87
N ASN A 49 -2.13 -7.88 -16.92
CA ASN A 49 -0.78 -7.50 -17.31
C ASN A 49 -0.27 -6.27 -16.54
N THR A 50 -1.06 -5.63 -15.68
CA THR A 50 -0.62 -4.47 -14.89
C THR A 50 -0.66 -4.75 -13.38
N VAL A 51 -0.02 -3.88 -12.60
CA VAL A 51 -0.06 -4.00 -11.14
C VAL A 51 -1.43 -3.55 -10.63
N ASN A 52 -2.20 -4.47 -10.05
CA ASN A 52 -3.48 -4.16 -9.42
C ASN A 52 -3.28 -3.40 -8.10
N TYR A 53 -3.48 -2.09 -8.13
CA TYR A 53 -3.37 -1.22 -6.96
C TYR A 53 -4.33 -1.59 -5.82
N SER A 54 -5.47 -2.23 -6.12
CA SER A 54 -6.42 -2.67 -5.09
C SER A 54 -5.82 -3.80 -4.23
N GLU A 55 -5.10 -4.74 -4.86
CA GLU A 55 -4.39 -5.80 -4.13
C GLU A 55 -3.23 -5.23 -3.31
N VAL A 56 -2.53 -4.22 -3.82
CA VAL A 56 -1.51 -3.48 -3.07
C VAL A 56 -2.11 -2.83 -1.82
N ILE A 57 -3.23 -2.11 -1.95
CA ILE A 57 -3.90 -1.46 -0.81
C ILE A 57 -4.37 -2.51 0.21
N LYS A 58 -4.92 -3.65 -0.24
CA LYS A 58 -5.33 -4.75 0.65
C LYS A 58 -4.13 -5.32 1.42
N LEU A 59 -3.00 -5.51 0.76
CA LEU A 59 -1.77 -5.99 1.38
C LEU A 59 -1.28 -5.02 2.46
N ILE A 60 -1.20 -3.73 2.13
CA ILE A 60 -0.75 -2.68 3.07
C ILE A 60 -1.70 -2.60 4.26
N LYS A 61 -3.01 -2.61 4.02
CA LYS A 61 -4.01 -2.62 5.11
C LYS A 61 -3.83 -3.83 6.02
N ARG A 62 -3.61 -5.02 5.45
CA ARG A 62 -3.37 -6.24 6.22
C ARG A 62 -2.12 -6.11 7.10
N ILE A 63 -0.99 -5.73 6.53
CA ILE A 63 0.27 -5.58 7.29
C ILE A 63 0.09 -4.51 8.39
N ASN A 64 -0.52 -3.38 8.04
CA ASN A 64 -0.74 -2.27 8.97
C ASN A 64 -1.64 -2.64 10.17
N SER A 65 -2.55 -3.58 10.00
CA SER A 65 -3.46 -4.02 11.06
C SER A 65 -2.97 -5.27 11.82
N SER A 66 -2.14 -6.11 11.20
CA SER A 66 -1.72 -7.40 11.75
C SER A 66 -0.50 -7.32 12.65
N GLU A 67 0.44 -6.40 12.37
CA GLU A 67 1.69 -6.31 13.12
C GLU A 67 1.64 -5.15 14.11
N ARG A 68 2.04 -5.42 15.35
CA ARG A 68 2.20 -4.40 16.40
C ARG A 68 3.70 -4.13 16.53
N PHE A 69 4.19 -3.12 15.83
CA PHE A 69 5.60 -2.70 15.90
C PHE A 69 5.83 -1.77 17.09
#